data_AF-A0A0J7IQF0-F1
#
_entry.id   AF-A0A0J7IQF0-F1
#
_cell.length_a   1.000
_cell.length_b   1.000
_cell.length_c   1.000
_cell.angle_alpha   90.00
_cell.angle_beta   90.00
_cell.angle_gamma   90.00
#
_symmetry.space_group_name_H-M   'P 1'
#
loop_
_entity.id
_entity.type
_entity.pdbx_description
1 polymer ?
#
loop_
_entity_poly.entity_id
_entity_poly.type
_entity_poly.pdbx_seq_one_letter_code
_entity_poly.pdbx_strand_id
1 'polypeptide(L)'
;MKKTIVISTIILFLLSCAQKITIEQVDFDLKGMLENKVEVQNLEIIKIPPFSENGQELDSVYFDCELLFINDLFLEDFKFNKGMNVSAQNNVFIYDKANRLVALKFGRTKQIDK
;
A
#
# COMPACT_ATOMS: atom_id res chain seq x y z
N MET A 1 -0.91 -27.55 44.72
CA MET A 1 -0.42 -26.18 44.45
C MET A 1 -0.25 -26.02 42.95
N LYS A 2 -1.09 -25.17 42.33
CA LYS A 2 -1.17 -24.92 40.88
C LYS A 2 0.00 -24.02 40.45
N LYS A 3 0.93 -24.53 39.64
CA LYS A 3 2.00 -23.74 38.99
C LYS A 3 1.98 -24.02 37.49
N THR A 4 0.93 -23.61 36.79
CA THR A 4 0.85 -23.81 35.33
C THR A 4 -0.03 -22.78 34.62
N ILE A 5 -0.06 -21.54 35.09
CA ILE A 5 -0.81 -20.47 34.40
C ILE A 5 -0.09 -19.14 34.59
N VAL A 6 1.11 -18.99 34.01
CA VAL A 6 1.73 -17.65 33.84
C VAL A 6 2.51 -17.58 32.53
N ILE A 7 3.07 -18.69 32.05
CA ILE A 7 3.90 -18.69 30.82
C ILE A 7 3.05 -18.54 29.55
N SER A 8 1.84 -19.10 29.53
CA SER A 8 0.94 -19.03 28.35
C SER A 8 0.51 -17.60 28.01
N THR A 9 0.30 -16.75 29.04
CA THR A 9 -0.18 -15.38 28.84
C THR A 9 0.89 -14.44 28.29
N ILE A 10 2.18 -14.72 28.58
CA ILE A 10 3.31 -13.89 28.11
C ILE A 10 3.60 -14.15 26.62
N ILE A 11 3.44 -15.40 26.17
CA ILE A 11 3.64 -15.76 24.75
C ILE A 11 2.51 -15.17 23.88
N LEU A 12 1.29 -15.06 24.41
CA LEU A 12 0.15 -14.46 23.70
C LEU A 12 0.26 -12.93 23.57
N PHE A 13 1.03 -12.26 24.42
CA PHE A 13 1.16 -10.78 24.43
C PHE A 13 2.28 -10.24 23.53
N LEU A 14 3.22 -11.10 23.09
CA LEU A 14 4.34 -10.71 22.20
C LEU A 14 4.03 -10.86 20.71
N LEU A 15 2.80 -11.27 20.36
CA LEU A 15 2.28 -11.34 19.00
C LEU A 15 1.39 -10.14 18.67
N SER A 16 1.70 -8.94 19.17
CA SER A 16 1.34 -7.73 18.41
C SER A 16 2.25 -7.67 17.18
N CYS A 17 2.08 -8.65 16.28
CA CYS A 17 2.66 -8.64 14.96
C CYS A 17 2.11 -7.39 14.28
N ALA A 18 2.92 -6.33 14.20
CA ALA A 18 2.77 -5.34 13.15
C ALA A 18 2.81 -6.16 11.85
N GLN A 19 1.65 -6.43 11.29
CA GLN A 19 1.53 -7.34 10.15
C GLN A 19 2.29 -6.66 9.01
N LYS A 20 3.32 -7.34 8.50
CA LYS A 20 4.22 -6.74 7.52
C LYS A 20 3.44 -6.46 6.23
N ILE A 21 3.42 -5.22 5.75
CA ILE A 21 2.87 -4.88 4.43
C ILE A 21 3.65 -5.65 3.36
N THR A 22 2.94 -6.32 2.45
CA THR A 22 3.51 -7.18 1.41
C THR A 22 3.23 -6.64 0.01
N ILE A 23 3.91 -7.18 -0.99
CA ILE A 23 3.68 -6.85 -2.41
C ILE A 23 2.24 -7.20 -2.80
N GLU A 24 1.72 -8.33 -2.33
CA GLU A 24 0.35 -8.79 -2.60
C GLU A 24 -0.70 -7.83 -2.04
N GLN A 25 -0.44 -7.25 -0.85
CA GLN A 25 -1.33 -6.25 -0.27
C GLN A 25 -1.36 -4.98 -1.13
N VAL A 26 -0.19 -4.48 -1.56
CA VAL A 26 -0.09 -3.30 -2.43
C VAL A 26 -0.75 -3.54 -3.79
N ASP A 27 -0.54 -4.71 -4.39
CA ASP A 27 -1.21 -5.12 -5.64
C ASP A 27 -2.74 -5.16 -5.47
N PHE A 28 -3.23 -5.78 -4.40
CA PHE A 28 -4.64 -5.87 -4.09
C PHE A 28 -5.28 -4.49 -3.91
N ASP A 29 -4.66 -3.63 -3.11
CA ASP A 29 -5.17 -2.28 -2.85
C ASP A 29 -5.20 -1.44 -4.13
N LEU A 30 -4.13 -1.49 -4.94
CA LEU A 30 -4.02 -0.74 -6.18
C LEU A 30 -5.05 -1.20 -7.22
N LYS A 31 -5.25 -2.51 -7.37
CA LYS A 31 -6.32 -3.06 -8.22
C LYS A 31 -7.70 -2.66 -7.70
N GLY A 32 -7.92 -2.70 -6.39
CA GLY A 32 -9.17 -2.25 -5.77
C GLY A 32 -9.49 -0.79 -6.08
N MET A 33 -8.50 0.11 -5.94
CA MET A 33 -8.64 1.53 -6.27
C MET A 33 -8.95 1.80 -7.75
N LEU A 34 -8.46 0.92 -8.64
CA LEU A 34 -8.65 1.02 -10.08
C LEU A 34 -9.72 0.05 -10.60
N GLU A 35 -10.67 -0.34 -9.73
CA GLU A 35 -11.85 -1.16 -10.04
C GLU A 35 -11.52 -2.50 -10.73
N ASN A 36 -10.34 -3.07 -10.47
CA ASN A 36 -9.79 -4.25 -11.13
C ASN A 36 -9.69 -4.12 -12.67
N LYS A 37 -9.59 -2.89 -13.18
CA LYS A 37 -9.46 -2.58 -14.61
C LYS A 37 -8.01 -2.49 -15.08
N VAL A 38 -7.07 -2.86 -14.22
CA VAL A 38 -5.63 -2.84 -14.49
C VAL A 38 -4.98 -4.18 -14.15
N GLU A 39 -3.92 -4.48 -14.89
CA GLU A 39 -2.90 -5.44 -14.52
C GLU A 39 -1.68 -4.67 -14.00
N VAL A 40 -1.25 -5.00 -12.79
CA VAL A 40 -0.06 -4.40 -12.17
C VAL A 40 1.15 -5.23 -12.56
N GLN A 41 2.17 -4.58 -13.11
CA GLN A 41 3.39 -5.17 -13.61
C GLN A 41 4.60 -4.52 -12.95
N ASN A 42 5.70 -5.25 -12.82
CA ASN A 42 6.97 -4.75 -12.29
C ASN A 42 6.81 -4.00 -10.94
N LEU A 43 5.92 -4.49 -10.06
CA LEU A 43 5.67 -3.87 -8.77
C LEU A 43 6.88 -4.06 -7.85
N GLU A 44 7.52 -2.95 -7.52
CA GLU A 44 8.63 -2.88 -6.57
C GLU A 44 8.21 -2.06 -5.36
N ILE A 45 8.51 -2.56 -4.16
CA ILE A 45 8.18 -1.86 -2.92
C ILE A 45 9.43 -1.64 -2.06
N ILE A 46 9.54 -0.44 -1.49
CA ILE A 46 10.56 -0.09 -0.50
C ILE A 46 9.82 0.25 0.80
N LYS A 47 10.03 -0.58 1.82
CA LYS A 47 9.46 -0.34 3.14
C LYS A 47 10.13 0.87 3.78
N ILE A 48 9.33 1.78 4.32
CA ILE A 48 9.82 2.90 5.11
C ILE A 48 9.48 2.74 6.59
N PRO A 49 10.27 3.36 7.48
CA PRO A 49 9.98 3.35 8.90
C PRO A 49 8.57 3.91 9.18
N PRO A 50 7.86 3.34 10.18
CA PRO A 50 6.62 3.94 10.64
C PRO A 50 6.84 5.39 11.07
N PHE A 51 5.83 6.22 10.87
CA PHE A 51 5.84 7.60 11.34
C PHE A 51 4.55 7.92 12.10
N SER A 52 4.58 9.00 12.89
CA SER A 52 3.38 9.46 13.58
C SER A 52 2.84 10.74 12.98
N GLU A 53 1.54 10.75 12.70
CA GLU A 53 0.79 11.94 12.29
C GLU A 53 -0.40 12.10 13.24
N ASN A 54 -0.54 13.28 13.85
CA ASN A 54 -1.59 13.57 14.84
C ASN A 54 -1.68 12.58 16.02
N GLY A 55 -0.54 12.02 16.45
CA GLY A 55 -0.47 11.05 17.55
C GLY A 55 -0.93 9.63 17.18
N GLN A 56 -1.28 9.38 15.92
CA GLN A 56 -1.49 8.05 15.38
C GLN A 56 -0.20 7.57 14.73
N GLU A 57 0.19 6.34 14.98
CA GLU A 57 1.34 5.70 14.33
C GLU A 57 0.82 4.98 13.07
N LEU A 58 1.47 5.28 11.95
CA LEU A 58 1.12 4.85 10.61
C LEU A 58 2.29 4.11 10.00
N ASP A 59 1.98 3.03 9.29
CA ASP A 59 2.93 2.34 8.42
C ASP A 59 2.88 2.94 7.02
N SER A 60 3.98 2.81 6.28
CA SER A 60 4.00 3.27 4.89
C SER A 60 5.01 2.53 4.04
N VAL A 61 4.75 2.55 2.73
CA VAL A 61 5.55 1.86 1.72
C VAL A 61 5.66 2.74 0.50
N TYR A 62 6.90 2.96 0.03
CA TYR A 62 7.13 3.47 -1.32
C TYR A 62 6.93 2.34 -2.32
N PHE A 63 6.31 2.63 -3.44
CA PHE A 63 6.19 1.67 -4.53
C PHE A 63 6.26 2.30 -5.92
N ASP A 64 6.86 1.54 -6.81
CA ASP A 64 6.95 1.80 -8.24
C ASP A 64 6.29 0.64 -8.98
N CYS A 65 5.57 0.93 -10.06
CA CYS A 65 4.93 -0.11 -10.87
C CYS A 65 4.60 0.38 -12.29
N GLU A 66 4.34 -0.58 -13.16
CA GLU A 66 3.66 -0.37 -14.43
C GLU A 66 2.20 -0.81 -14.34
N LEU A 67 1.31 -0.05 -14.97
CA LEU A 67 -0.12 -0.31 -15.01
C LEU A 67 -0.56 -0.51 -16.45
N LEU A 68 -0.94 -1.75 -16.78
CA LEU A 68 -1.58 -2.06 -18.05
C LEU A 68 -3.11 -2.03 -17.87
N PHE A 69 -3.77 -1.08 -18.52
CA PHE A 69 -5.22 -0.96 -18.46
C PHE A 69 -5.88 -2.05 -19.32
N ILE A 70 -6.54 -3.02 -18.68
CA ILE A 70 -7.22 -4.13 -19.38
C ILE A 70 -8.64 -3.75 -19.81
N ASN A 71 -9.19 -2.67 -19.23
CA ASN A 71 -10.47 -2.05 -19.58
C ASN A 71 -10.33 -0.52 -19.56
N ASP A 72 -11.30 0.18 -20.15
CA ASP A 72 -11.38 1.64 -20.06
C ASP A 72 -11.70 2.09 -18.62
N LEU A 73 -10.96 3.08 -18.13
CA LEU A 73 -11.19 3.76 -16.86
C LEU A 73 -11.43 5.25 -17.09
N PHE A 74 -12.65 5.70 -16.79
CA PHE A 74 -13.05 7.10 -16.85
C PHE A 74 -13.39 7.57 -15.44
N LEU A 75 -12.55 8.45 -14.90
CA LEU A 75 -12.77 9.18 -13.65
C LEU A 75 -12.95 10.67 -13.99
N GLU A 76 -13.48 11.46 -13.06
CA GLU A 76 -13.77 12.89 -13.28
C GLU A 76 -12.56 13.67 -13.84
N ASP A 77 -11.36 13.32 -13.35
CA ASP A 77 -10.11 14.00 -13.70
C ASP A 77 -9.25 13.26 -14.74
N PHE A 78 -9.55 12.00 -15.04
CA PHE A 78 -8.65 11.15 -15.85
C PHE A 78 -9.39 10.18 -16.77
N LYS A 79 -8.83 9.99 -17.97
CA LYS A 79 -9.30 9.03 -18.97
C LYS A 79 -8.14 8.13 -19.40
N PHE A 80 -8.24 6.85 -19.04
CA PHE A 80 -7.33 5.80 -19.48
C PHE A 80 -8.10 4.81 -20.35
N ASN A 81 -7.63 4.60 -21.58
CA ASN A 81 -8.22 3.63 -22.49
C ASN A 81 -7.59 2.25 -22.27
N LYS A 82 -8.34 1.21 -22.63
CA LYS A 82 -7.84 -0.16 -22.71
C LYS A 82 -6.57 -0.23 -23.57
N GLY A 83 -5.60 -0.99 -23.10
CA GLY A 83 -4.30 -1.20 -23.73
C GLY A 83 -3.26 -0.12 -23.44
N MET A 84 -3.63 0.94 -22.72
CA MET A 84 -2.64 1.93 -22.26
C MET A 84 -1.73 1.31 -21.19
N ASN A 85 -0.43 1.61 -21.27
CA ASN A 85 0.55 1.31 -20.23
C ASN A 85 1.02 2.63 -19.59
N VAL A 86 0.94 2.70 -18.27
CA VAL A 86 1.36 3.87 -17.48
C VAL A 86 2.36 3.41 -16.42
N SER A 87 3.54 4.03 -16.42
CA SER A 87 4.50 3.87 -15.33
C SER A 87 4.18 4.87 -14.20
N ALA A 88 4.06 4.37 -12.98
CA ALA A 88 3.87 5.17 -11.78
C ALA A 88 5.08 4.99 -10.86
N GLN A 89 5.75 6.09 -10.52
CA GLN A 89 6.98 6.09 -9.72
C GLN A 89 6.87 7.01 -8.51
N ASN A 90 7.59 6.68 -7.45
CA ASN A 90 7.68 7.38 -6.18
C ASN A 90 6.32 7.50 -5.46
N ASN A 91 5.44 6.50 -5.61
CA ASN A 91 4.15 6.50 -4.93
C ASN A 91 4.30 6.03 -3.49
N VAL A 92 3.41 6.48 -2.62
CA VAL A 92 3.38 6.08 -1.21
C VAL A 92 1.98 5.63 -0.83
N PHE A 93 1.88 4.40 -0.34
CA PHE A 93 0.72 3.97 0.43
C PHE A 93 0.98 4.14 1.92
N ILE A 94 -0.05 4.60 2.62
CA ILE A 94 -0.05 4.83 4.06
C ILE A 94 -1.14 3.95 4.69
N TYR A 95 -0.75 3.20 5.70
CA TYR A 95 -1.56 2.21 6.38
C TYR A 95 -1.75 2.58 7.85
N ASP A 96 -2.93 2.28 8.39
CA ASP A 96 -3.12 2.31 9.83
C ASP A 96 -2.58 1.04 10.51
N LYS A 97 -2.68 0.98 11.85
CA LYS A 97 -2.23 -0.17 12.66
C LYS A 97 -2.95 -1.49 12.36
N ALA A 98 -4.09 -1.44 11.67
CA ALA A 98 -4.84 -2.61 11.23
C ALA A 98 -4.52 -2.98 9.78
N ASN A 99 -3.46 -2.41 9.20
CA ASN A 99 -3.05 -2.57 7.80
C ASN A 99 -4.11 -2.16 6.78
N ARG A 100 -5.00 -1.24 7.14
CA ARG A 100 -5.97 -0.69 6.19
C ARG A 100 -5.33 0.47 5.46
N LEU A 101 -5.43 0.48 4.14
CA LEU A 101 -4.99 1.62 3.33
C LEU A 101 -5.83 2.85 3.72
N VAL A 102 -5.18 3.88 4.23
CA VAL A 102 -5.84 5.14 4.65
C VAL A 102 -5.50 6.31 3.75
N ALA A 103 -4.38 6.26 3.04
CA ALA A 103 -4.02 7.30 2.08
C ALA A 103 -3.06 6.80 0.99
N LEU A 104 -3.15 7.43 -0.17
CA LEU A 104 -2.20 7.34 -1.28
C LEU A 104 -1.62 8.74 -1.54
N LYS A 105 -0.30 8.80 -1.70
CA LYS A 105 0.40 9.99 -2.22
C LYS A 105 1.12 9.60 -3.51
N PHE A 106 0.70 10.18 -4.63
CA PHE A 106 1.44 10.02 -5.88
C PHE A 106 2.77 10.77 -5.81
N GLY A 107 3.83 10.15 -6.33
CA GLY A 107 5.11 10.83 -6.51
C GLY A 107 4.93 12.04 -7.41
N ARG A 108 5.54 13.19 -7.05
CA ARG A 108 5.60 14.31 -8.01
C ARG A 108 6.40 13.82 -9.21
N THR A 109 5.76 13.69 -10.37
CA THR A 109 6.49 13.73 -11.63
C THR A 109 7.26 15.05 -11.62
N LYS A 110 8.58 15.02 -11.85
CA LYS A 110 9.33 16.26 -12.05
C LYS A 110 8.60 16.99 -13.19
N GLN A 111 7.87 18.05 -12.87
CA GLN A 111 7.46 19.02 -13.87
C GLN A 111 8.77 19.47 -14.52
N ILE A 112 8.97 19.07 -15.78
CA ILE A 112 9.97 19.72 -16.60
C ILE A 112 9.35 21.08 -16.87
N ASP A 113 9.73 22.06 -16.05
CA ASP A 113 9.47 23.47 -16.33
C ASP A 113 9.99 23.73 -17.74
N LYS A 114 9.07 24.00 -18.67
CA LYS A 114 9.37 24.40 -20.05
C LYS A 114 9.67 25.88 -20.10
#